data_AF-A0A925PBF8-F1
#
_entry.id   AF-A0A925PBF8-F1
#
_cell.length_a   1.000
_cell.length_b   1.000
_cell.length_c   1.000
_cell.angle_alpha   90.00
_cell.angle_beta   90.00
_cell.angle_gamma   90.00
#
_symmetry.space_group_name_H-M   'P 1'
#
loop_
_entity.id
_entity.type
_entity.pdbx_description
1 polymer ?
#
loop_
_entity_poly.entity_id
_entity_poly.type
_entity_poly.pdbx_seq_one_letter_code
_entity_poly.pdbx_strand_id
1 'polypeptide(L)'
;MKTLHDQKEASLAQPARLLVMNAKIGQMTPPTISAAAVELYAVCGKRSFRGDDNARAETQRKLMNQEMALRAERLLRDIRQEAFIEYR
;
A
#
# COMPACT_ATOMS: atom_id res chain seq x y z
N MET A 1 -22.34 13.95 17.76
CA MET A 1 -21.32 12.87 17.79
C MET A 1 -20.38 13.08 16.62
N LYS A 2 -19.10 13.37 16.87
CA LYS A 2 -18.10 13.58 15.81
C LYS A 2 -17.85 12.23 15.14
N THR A 3 -18.40 12.01 13.96
CA THR A 3 -18.18 10.78 13.21
C THR A 3 -16.72 10.79 12.75
N LEU A 4 -15.94 9.82 13.23
CA LEU A 4 -14.62 9.56 12.68
C LEU A 4 -14.85 9.21 11.20
N HIS A 5 -14.29 10.02 10.30
CA HIS A 5 -14.19 9.65 8.88
C HIS A 5 -13.43 8.32 8.75
N ASP A 6 -13.33 7.76 7.54
CA ASP A 6 -12.57 6.51 7.32
C ASP A 6 -11.15 6.61 7.88
N GLN A 7 -10.96 5.98 9.04
CA GLN A 7 -9.68 5.90 9.71
C GLN A 7 -8.98 4.64 9.24
N LYS A 8 -7.73 4.78 8.76
CA LYS A 8 -6.88 3.64 8.48
C LYS A 8 -6.54 2.94 9.79
N GLU A 9 -6.53 1.61 9.79
CA GLU A 9 -6.24 0.83 11.01
C GLU A 9 -4.88 1.17 11.62
N ALA A 10 -3.92 1.61 10.80
CA ALA A 10 -2.58 2.01 11.21
C ALA A 10 -2.51 3.37 11.93
N SER A 11 -3.55 4.22 11.85
CA SER A 11 -3.56 5.49 12.59
C SER A 11 -3.95 5.32 14.05
N LEU A 12 -4.49 4.15 14.43
CA LEU A 12 -4.86 3.83 15.80
C LEU A 12 -3.66 3.27 16.58
N ALA A 13 -3.43 3.82 17.78
CA ALA A 13 -2.44 3.29 18.71
C ALA A 13 -2.88 1.92 19.27
N GLN A 14 -1.92 1.13 19.73
CA GLN A 14 -2.22 -0.06 20.54
C GLN A 14 -2.65 0.39 21.95
N PRO A 15 -3.65 -0.24 22.60
CA PRO A 15 -4.36 -1.46 22.21
C PRO A 15 -5.64 -1.23 21.36
N ALA A 16 -6.06 0.02 21.16
CA ALA A 16 -7.29 0.37 20.46
C ALA A 16 -7.37 -0.28 19.06
N ARG A 17 -6.24 -0.32 18.33
CA ARG A 17 -6.15 -1.00 17.04
C ARG A 17 -6.63 -2.46 17.10
N LEU A 18 -6.16 -3.25 18.07
CA LEU A 18 -6.52 -4.67 18.18
C LEU A 18 -8.01 -4.85 18.49
N LEU A 19 -8.57 -3.99 19.35
CA LEU A 19 -9.97 -4.06 19.73
C LEU A 19 -10.90 -3.72 18.56
N VAL A 20 -10.56 -2.68 17.78
CA VAL A 20 -11.32 -2.31 16.59
C VAL A 20 -11.22 -3.39 15.50
N MET A 21 -10.07 -4.06 15.38
CA MET A 21 -9.89 -5.19 14.46
C MET A 21 -10.73 -6.40 14.84
N ASN A 22 -10.80 -6.72 16.13
CA ASN A 22 -11.54 -7.87 16.63
C ASN A 22 -13.05 -7.61 16.76
N ALA A 23 -13.47 -6.36 16.89
CA ALA A 23 -14.89 -5.99 16.96
C ALA A 23 -15.63 -6.28 15.65
N LYS A 24 -16.89 -6.74 15.79
CA LYS A 24 -17.80 -6.93 14.64
C LYS A 24 -18.36 -5.57 14.18
N ILE A 25 -18.84 -5.52 12.94
CA ILE A 25 -19.56 -4.34 12.43
C ILE A 25 -20.82 -4.14 13.28
N GLY A 26 -21.08 -2.91 13.71
CA GLY A 26 -22.17 -2.54 14.62
C GLY A 26 -21.84 -2.72 16.10
N GLN A 27 -20.65 -3.22 16.44
CA GLN A 27 -20.23 -3.43 17.82
C GLN A 27 -19.40 -2.25 18.34
N MET A 28 -19.60 -1.92 19.61
CA MET A 28 -18.74 -0.99 20.35
C MET A 28 -17.62 -1.74 21.06
N THR A 29 -16.41 -1.21 21.02
CA THR A 29 -15.29 -1.72 21.79
C THR A 29 -15.43 -1.32 23.26
N PRO A 30 -14.89 -2.11 24.22
CA PRO A 30 -14.80 -1.65 25.60
C PRO A 30 -13.96 -0.37 25.69
N PRO A 31 -14.22 0.49 26.69
CA PRO A 31 -13.44 1.71 26.89
C PRO A 31 -11.99 1.35 27.22
N THR A 32 -11.05 1.93 26.48
CA THR A 32 -9.61 1.78 26.74
C THR A 32 -9.01 3.09 27.18
N ILE A 33 -8.10 3.00 28.14
CA ILE A 33 -7.31 4.15 28.59
C ILE A 33 -6.13 4.30 27.62
N SER A 34 -6.09 5.38 26.87
CA SER A 34 -4.91 5.81 26.11
C SER A 34 -4.13 6.86 26.91
N ALA A 35 -2.91 7.17 26.47
CA ALA A 35 -2.08 8.18 27.11
C ALA A 35 -2.73 9.59 27.13
N ALA A 36 -3.70 9.84 26.24
CA ALA A 36 -4.35 11.14 26.09
C ALA A 36 -5.78 11.18 26.67
N ALA A 37 -6.52 10.07 26.65
CA ALA A 37 -7.92 10.04 27.06
C ALA A 37 -8.46 8.61 27.27
N VAL A 38 -9.68 8.53 27.80
CA VAL A 38 -10.49 7.31 27.71
C VAL A 38 -11.16 7.28 26.34
N GLU A 39 -10.85 6.25 25.56
CA GLU A 39 -11.28 6.10 24.17
C GLU A 39 -12.32 4.98 24.04
N LEU A 40 -13.36 5.23 23.25
CA LEU A 40 -14.43 4.29 22.94
C LEU A 40 -14.70 4.34 21.44
N TYR A 41 -14.67 3.18 20.78
CA TYR A 41 -14.83 3.08 19.33
C TYR A 41 -16.10 2.32 18.97
N ALA A 42 -16.87 2.84 18.03
CA ALA A 42 -18.00 2.15 17.41
C ALA A 42 -17.61 1.77 15.98
N VAL A 43 -17.67 0.48 15.65
CA VAL A 43 -17.31 0.00 14.31
C VAL A 43 -18.52 0.11 13.39
N CYS A 44 -18.63 1.20 12.62
CA CYS A 44 -19.77 1.41 11.70
C CYS A 44 -19.68 0.55 10.43
N GLY A 45 -18.48 0.17 10.01
CA GLY A 45 -18.25 -0.65 8.81
C GLY A 45 -16.76 -0.88 8.59
N LYS A 46 -16.39 -2.01 7.98
CA LYS A 46 -15.01 -2.30 7.58
C LYS A 46 -14.92 -2.19 6.08
N ARG A 47 -14.18 -1.20 5.57
CA ARG A 47 -13.82 -1.15 4.15
C ARG A 47 -12.62 -2.03 3.94
N SER A 48 -12.83 -3.23 3.43
CA SER A 48 -11.74 -3.98 2.81
C SER A 48 -11.41 -3.28 1.50
N PHE A 49 -10.36 -2.47 1.49
CA PHE A 49 -9.75 -2.05 0.23
C PHE A 49 -9.04 -3.28 -0.36
N ARG A 50 -9.81 -4.17 -0.98
CA ARG A 50 -9.34 -5.17 -1.94
C ARG A 50 -9.16 -4.53 -3.33
N GLY A 51 -8.89 -3.23 -3.37
CA GLY A 51 -8.71 -2.48 -4.60
C GLY A 51 -7.29 -2.65 -5.09
N ASP A 52 -7.11 -3.48 -6.12
CA ASP A 52 -5.98 -3.38 -7.05
C ASP A 52 -4.56 -3.63 -6.51
N ASP A 53 -4.34 -4.35 -5.41
CA ASP A 53 -2.96 -4.77 -5.08
C ASP A 53 -2.33 -5.58 -6.23
N ASN A 54 -3.12 -6.46 -6.87
CA ASN A 54 -2.69 -7.21 -8.04
C ASN A 54 -2.51 -6.32 -9.27
N ALA A 55 -3.46 -5.42 -9.56
CA ALA A 55 -3.36 -4.53 -10.73
C ALA A 55 -2.22 -3.52 -10.58
N ARG A 56 -1.97 -3.03 -9.35
CA ARG A 56 -0.84 -2.16 -9.01
C ARG A 56 0.47 -2.91 -9.14
N ALA A 57 0.57 -4.12 -8.61
CA ALA A 57 1.77 -4.95 -8.77
C ALA A 57 2.04 -5.29 -10.24
N GLU A 58 1.00 -5.60 -11.02
CA GLU A 58 1.12 -5.86 -12.45
C GLU A 58 1.55 -4.62 -13.23
N THR A 59 0.96 -3.46 -12.91
CA THR A 59 1.32 -2.17 -13.53
C THR A 59 2.76 -1.79 -13.20
N GLN A 60 3.17 -1.98 -11.95
CA GLN A 60 4.55 -1.71 -11.52
C GLN A 60 5.55 -2.63 -12.26
N ARG A 61 5.23 -3.92 -12.44
CA ARG A 61 6.05 -4.84 -13.22
C ARG A 61 6.14 -4.44 -14.69
N LYS A 62 5.02 -4.03 -15.30
CA LYS A 62 4.99 -3.56 -16.70
C LYS A 62 5.88 -2.34 -16.90
N LEU A 63 5.79 -1.34 -16.02
CA LEU A 63 6.61 -0.13 -16.09
C LEU A 63 8.10 -0.44 -15.91
N MET A 64 8.45 -1.27 -14.93
CA MET A 64 9.83 -1.70 -14.71
C MET A 64 10.42 -2.40 -15.94
N ASN A 65 9.66 -3.33 -16.55
CA ASN A 65 10.11 -4.05 -17.74
C ASN A 65 10.32 -3.11 -18.94
N GLN A 66 9.45 -2.12 -19.12
CA GLN A 66 9.59 -1.11 -20.19
C GLN A 66 10.85 -0.27 -20.00
N GLU A 67 11.11 0.21 -18.78
CA GLU A 67 12.33 0.95 -18.49
C GLU A 67 13.60 0.12 -18.71
N MET A 68 13.57 -1.15 -18.28
CA MET A 68 14.69 -2.07 -18.48
C MET A 68 14.96 -2.32 -19.97
N ALA A 69 13.90 -2.54 -20.78
CA ALA A 69 14.02 -2.74 -22.22
C ALA A 69 14.65 -1.52 -22.91
N LEU A 70 14.18 -0.31 -22.58
CA LEU A 70 14.73 0.93 -23.13
C LEU A 70 16.21 1.13 -22.76
N ARG A 71 16.59 0.81 -21.52
CA ARG A 71 18.00 0.89 -21.08
C ARG A 71 18.86 -0.15 -21.79
N ALA A 72 18.37 -1.39 -21.94
CA ALA A 72 19.09 -2.45 -22.63
C ALA A 72 19.32 -2.11 -24.11
N GLU A 73 18.31 -1.60 -24.81
CA GLU A 73 18.45 -1.17 -26.20
C GLU A 73 19.46 -0.04 -26.38
N ARG A 74 19.45 0.97 -25.49
CA ARG A 74 20.45 2.05 -25.50
C ARG A 74 21.86 1.50 -25.30
N LEU A 75 22.05 0.66 -24.28
CA LEU A 75 23.34 0.05 -24.00
C LEU A 75 23.87 -0.75 -25.21
N LEU A 76 23.01 -1.53 -25.87
CA LEU A 76 23.42 -2.27 -27.07
C LEU A 76 23.77 -1.36 -28.25
N ARG A 77 23.11 -0.21 -28.38
CA ARG A 77 23.48 0.78 -29.41
C ARG A 77 24.83 1.39 -29.11
N ASP A 78 25.08 1.78 -27.87
CA ASP A 78 26.34 2.39 -27.44
C ASP A 78 27.51 1.40 -27.68
N ILE A 79 27.35 0.13 -27.26
CA ILE A 79 28.35 -0.92 -27.50
C ILE A 79 28.63 -1.11 -28.99
N ARG A 80 27.60 -1.10 -29.85
CA ARG A 80 27.78 -1.25 -31.30
C ARG A 80 28.49 -0.05 -31.94
N GLN A 81 28.32 1.14 -31.39
CA GLN A 81 28.99 2.35 -31.89
C GLN A 81 30.46 2.40 -31.46
N GLU A 82 30.76 1.93 -30.25
CA GLU A 82 32.13 1.88 -29.73
C GLU A 82 32.92 0.68 -30.25
N ALA A 83 32.25 -0.43 -30.59
CA ALA A 83 32.91 -1.60 -31.15
C ALA A 83 33.31 -1.37 -32.61
N PHE A 84 34.59 -1.52 -32.90
CA PHE A 84 35.07 -1.65 -34.28
C PHE A 84 34.66 -3.00 -34.86
N ILE A 85 33.50 -3.05 -35.50
CA ILE A 85 32.97 -4.27 -36.14
C ILE A 85 33.51 -4.33 -37.58
N GLU A 86 34.57 -5.09 -37.81
CA GLU A 86 35.05 -5.43 -39.16
C GLU A 86 34.34 -6.69 -39.66
N TYR A 87 33.58 -6.57 -40.75
CA TYR A 87 33.06 -7.72 -41.49
C TYR A 87 34.12 -8.18 -42.50
N ARG A 88 34.51 -9.46 -42.44
CA ARG A 88 35.53 -10.07 -43.30
C ARG A 88 34.92 -10.96 -44.38
#